data_AF-A0AAP9KDB3-F1
#
_entry.id   AF-A0AAP9KDB3-F1
#
_cell.length_a   1.000
_cell.length_b   1.000
_cell.length_c   1.000
_cell.angle_alpha   90.00
_cell.angle_beta   90.00
_cell.angle_gamma   90.00
#
_symmetry.space_group_name_H-M   'P 1'
#
loop_
_entity.id
_entity.type
_entity.pdbx_description
1 polymer ?
#
loop_
_entity_poly.entity_id
_entity_poly.type
_entity_poly.pdbx_seq_one_letter_code
_entity_poly.pdbx_strand_id
1 'polypeptide(L)'
;MSASDKVYGFNTPQRLFVGYTLAVLVDLTVLNFYDEYWDFVTIDSFTISFAAALLLQLLLKLSIKAEHKIAEYFKSKPGTAPKIYRGISTYVILVGSKFVMLEAINILFGDKVDFSGPWNGVVAFFAVVFTILISEVIVGKIYFKLGEKEQQAQRELAENNAS
;
A
#
# COMPACT_ATOMS: atom_id res chain seq x y z
N MET A 1 -8.89 44.82 -13.07
CA MET A 1 -9.07 43.38 -13.40
C MET A 1 -8.31 42.61 -12.34
N SER A 2 -9.00 41.93 -11.42
CA SER A 2 -8.33 41.24 -10.32
C SER A 2 -7.52 40.08 -10.89
N ALA A 3 -6.25 40.01 -10.53
CA ALA A 3 -5.45 38.81 -10.75
C ALA A 3 -6.15 37.69 -9.99
N SER A 4 -6.70 36.73 -10.74
CA SER A 4 -7.34 35.53 -10.22
C SER A 4 -6.48 34.93 -9.11
N ASP A 5 -7.03 34.87 -7.90
CA ASP A 5 -6.42 34.18 -6.77
C ASP A 5 -6.14 32.74 -7.21
N LYS A 6 -4.88 32.44 -7.49
CA LYS A 6 -4.49 31.08 -7.79
C LYS A 6 -4.45 30.34 -6.47
N VAL A 7 -5.53 29.60 -6.20
CA VAL A 7 -5.60 28.65 -5.08
C VAL A 7 -4.64 27.51 -5.39
N TYR A 8 -3.37 27.66 -5.00
CA TYR A 8 -2.37 26.61 -5.07
C TYR A 8 -2.50 25.72 -3.82
N GLY A 9 -3.34 24.70 -3.93
CA GLY A 9 -3.49 23.66 -2.93
C GLY A 9 -4.40 22.56 -3.44
N PHE A 10 -3.91 21.31 -3.44
CA PHE A 10 -4.76 20.17 -3.78
C PHE A 10 -5.86 20.02 -2.72
N ASN A 11 -7.12 19.95 -3.15
CA ASN A 11 -8.20 19.60 -2.23
C ASN A 11 -8.08 18.11 -1.80
N THR A 12 -8.67 17.74 -0.66
CA THR A 12 -8.57 16.38 -0.11
C THR A 12 -8.93 15.30 -1.15
N PRO A 13 -10.01 15.43 -1.96
CA PRO A 13 -10.30 14.47 -3.02
C PRO A 13 -9.20 14.33 -4.08
N GLN A 14 -8.59 15.42 -4.55
CA GLN A 14 -7.49 15.39 -5.52
C GLN A 14 -6.27 14.68 -4.96
N ARG A 15 -5.92 14.96 -3.70
CA ARG A 15 -4.81 14.29 -3.00
C ARG A 15 -5.04 12.79 -2.88
N LEU A 16 -6.28 12.37 -2.61
CA LEU A 16 -6.65 10.95 -2.55
C LEU A 16 -6.59 10.29 -3.93
N PHE A 17 -7.08 10.95 -4.98
CA PHE A 17 -7.00 10.44 -6.35
C PHE A 17 -5.54 10.19 -6.75
N VAL A 18 -4.67 11.20 -6.62
CA VAL A 18 -3.24 11.07 -6.95
C VAL A 18 -2.57 10.00 -6.10
N GLY A 19 -2.85 9.96 -4.80
CA GLY A 19 -2.30 8.95 -3.89
C GLY A 19 -2.65 7.52 -4.31
N TYR A 20 -3.92 7.25 -4.63
CA TYR A 20 -4.34 5.92 -5.06
C TYR A 20 -3.83 5.56 -6.45
N THR A 21 -3.81 6.50 -7.40
CA THR A 21 -3.23 6.25 -8.72
C THR A 21 -1.75 5.91 -8.60
N LEU A 22 -0.97 6.66 -7.82
CA LEU A 22 0.44 6.37 -7.59
C LEU A 22 0.65 5.01 -6.93
N ALA A 23 -0.15 4.67 -5.93
CA ALA A 23 -0.05 3.37 -5.25
C ALA A 23 -0.26 2.20 -6.23
N VAL A 24 -1.31 2.24 -7.05
CA VAL A 24 -1.56 1.21 -8.08
C VAL A 24 -0.43 1.15 -9.12
N LEU A 25 0.11 2.29 -9.55
CA LEU A 25 1.23 2.32 -10.50
C LEU A 25 2.51 1.76 -9.90
N VAL A 26 2.76 1.99 -8.60
CA VAL A 26 3.88 1.38 -7.88
C VAL A 26 3.71 -0.13 -7.82
N ASP A 27 2.54 -0.63 -7.43
CA ASP A 27 2.25 -2.06 -7.35
C ASP A 27 2.45 -2.75 -8.70
N LEU A 28 1.88 -2.15 -9.75
CA LEU A 28 2.03 -2.61 -11.12
C LEU A 28 3.50 -2.68 -11.54
N THR A 29 4.27 -1.62 -11.25
CA THR A 29 5.70 -1.56 -11.60
C THR A 29 6.49 -2.64 -10.87
N VAL A 30 6.26 -2.81 -9.56
CA VAL A 30 6.94 -3.83 -8.77
C VAL A 30 6.60 -5.23 -9.28
N LEU A 31 5.33 -5.53 -9.55
CA LEU A 31 4.92 -6.82 -10.10
C LEU A 31 5.60 -7.12 -11.44
N ASN A 32 5.61 -6.17 -12.37
CA ASN A 32 6.23 -6.37 -13.68
C ASN A 32 7.76 -6.49 -13.59
N PHE A 33 8.43 -5.85 -12.62
CA PHE A 33 9.86 -6.09 -12.39
C PHE A 33 10.14 -7.49 -11.86
N TYR A 34 9.28 -8.02 -10.99
CA TYR A 34 9.45 -9.37 -10.51
C TYR A 34 9.17 -10.41 -11.60
N ASP A 35 8.11 -10.20 -12.39
CA ASP A 35 7.80 -11.03 -13.56
C ASP A 35 8.95 -11.04 -14.59
N GLU A 36 9.57 -9.89 -14.85
CA GLU A 36 10.66 -9.77 -15.82
C GLU A 36 11.99 -10.36 -15.33
N TYR A 37 12.33 -10.17 -14.05
CA TYR A 37 13.69 -10.43 -13.54
C TYR A 37 13.79 -11.56 -12.52
N TRP A 38 12.69 -12.18 -12.13
CA TRP A 38 12.71 -13.23 -11.12
C TRP A 38 11.84 -14.43 -11.49
N ASP A 39 12.48 -15.55 -11.84
CA ASP A 39 11.86 -16.80 -12.28
C ASP A 39 10.81 -17.40 -11.32
N PHE A 40 10.70 -16.89 -10.08
CA PHE A 40 9.69 -17.31 -9.12
C PHE A 40 8.38 -16.52 -9.20
N VAL A 41 8.26 -15.58 -10.12
CA VAL A 41 7.04 -14.82 -10.39
C VAL A 41 6.77 -14.87 -11.88
N THR A 42 5.56 -15.29 -12.26
CA THR A 42 5.16 -15.36 -13.66
C THR A 42 3.75 -14.79 -13.82
N ILE A 43 3.60 -13.88 -14.77
CA ILE A 43 2.35 -13.17 -15.05
C ILE A 43 2.11 -13.19 -16.57
N ASP A 44 1.01 -13.81 -16.99
CA ASP A 44 0.73 -14.07 -18.42
C ASP A 44 0.71 -12.83 -19.32
N SER A 45 0.33 -11.67 -18.76
CA SER A 45 0.24 -10.44 -19.52
C SER A 45 0.15 -9.21 -18.63
N PHE A 46 0.44 -8.05 -19.22
CA PHE A 46 0.29 -6.76 -18.57
C PHE A 46 -1.11 -6.54 -17.97
N THR A 47 -2.18 -6.89 -18.68
CA THR A 47 -3.56 -6.73 -18.18
C THR A 47 -3.81 -7.56 -16.93
N ILE A 48 -3.25 -8.77 -16.85
CA ILE A 48 -3.32 -9.62 -15.65
C ILE A 48 -2.50 -9.01 -14.51
N SER A 49 -1.29 -8.51 -14.80
CA SER A 49 -0.47 -7.81 -13.78
C SER A 49 -1.20 -6.59 -13.19
N PHE A 50 -1.95 -5.85 -14.02
CA PHE A 50 -2.74 -4.71 -13.56
C PHE A 50 -3.93 -5.13 -12.70
N ALA A 51 -4.65 -6.18 -13.09
CA ALA A 51 -5.71 -6.74 -12.26
C ALA A 51 -5.16 -7.29 -10.93
N ALA A 52 -4.00 -7.94 -10.94
CA ALA A 52 -3.31 -8.44 -9.75
C ALA A 52 -2.86 -7.30 -8.84
N ALA A 53 -2.31 -6.22 -9.39
CA ALA A 53 -1.96 -5.01 -8.64
C ALA A 53 -3.17 -4.44 -7.89
N LEU A 54 -4.31 -4.28 -8.58
CA LEU A 54 -5.55 -3.82 -7.97
C LEU A 54 -6.06 -4.76 -6.87
N LEU A 55 -5.98 -6.07 -7.09
CA LEU A 55 -6.37 -7.07 -6.09
C LEU A 55 -5.47 -6.99 -4.85
N LEU A 56 -4.15 -6.99 -5.02
CA LEU A 56 -3.19 -6.91 -3.92
C LEU A 56 -3.40 -5.63 -3.11
N GLN A 57 -3.54 -4.49 -3.79
CA GLN A 57 -3.82 -3.20 -3.19
C GLN A 57 -5.12 -3.22 -2.35
N LEU A 58 -6.17 -3.88 -2.86
CA LEU A 58 -7.41 -4.06 -2.12
C LEU A 58 -7.22 -4.95 -0.89
N LEU A 59 -6.57 -6.10 -1.04
CA LEU A 59 -6.37 -7.06 0.04
C LEU A 59 -5.46 -6.53 1.15
N LEU A 60 -4.43 -5.74 0.83
CA LEU A 60 -3.58 -5.07 1.81
C LEU A 60 -4.40 -4.11 2.67
N LYS A 61 -5.24 -3.27 2.06
CA LYS A 61 -6.13 -2.35 2.80
C LYS A 61 -7.13 -3.09 3.69
N LEU A 62 -7.71 -4.18 3.17
CA LEU A 62 -8.63 -5.01 3.95
C LEU A 62 -7.92 -5.68 5.14
N SER A 63 -6.69 -6.15 4.94
CA SER A 63 -5.88 -6.78 6.00
C SER A 63 -5.56 -5.80 7.12
N ILE A 64 -5.11 -4.59 6.78
CA ILE A 64 -4.83 -3.53 7.76
C ILE A 64 -6.09 -3.14 8.52
N LYS A 65 -7.24 -3.02 7.82
CA LYS A 65 -8.52 -2.70 8.46
C LYS A 65 -8.98 -3.81 9.41
N ALA A 66 -8.81 -5.07 9.03
CA ALA A 66 -9.12 -6.21 9.88
C ALA A 66 -8.22 -6.25 11.13
N GLU A 67 -6.92 -6.02 10.95
CA GLU A 67 -5.95 -5.90 12.05
C GLU A 67 -6.36 -4.80 13.04
N HIS A 68 -6.71 -3.61 12.54
CA HIS A 68 -7.10 -2.49 13.38
C HIS A 68 -8.36 -2.79 14.21
N LYS A 69 -9.40 -3.35 13.56
CA LYS A 69 -10.66 -3.71 14.22
C LYS A 69 -10.44 -4.70 15.36
N ILE A 70 -9.59 -5.70 15.15
CA ILE A 70 -9.29 -6.73 16.15
C ILE A 70 -8.40 -6.16 17.26
N ALA A 71 -7.41 -5.34 16.92
CA ALA A 71 -6.57 -4.66 17.88
C ALA A 71 -7.38 -3.74 18.81
N GLU A 72 -8.33 -2.97 18.28
CA GLU A 72 -9.25 -2.13 19.06
C GLU A 72 -10.17 -2.95 19.96
N TYR A 73 -10.74 -4.04 19.44
CA TYR A 73 -11.58 -4.95 20.23
C TYR A 73 -10.86 -5.45 21.49
N PHE A 74 -9.62 -5.92 21.36
CA PHE A 74 -8.85 -6.39 22.52
C PHE A 74 -8.32 -5.25 23.41
N LYS A 75 -8.07 -4.06 22.85
CA LYS A 75 -7.66 -2.87 23.62
C LYS A 75 -8.76 -2.38 24.56
N SER A 76 -10.02 -2.59 24.21
CA SER A 76 -11.17 -2.16 25.02
C SER A 76 -11.46 -3.03 26.27
N LYS A 77 -10.76 -4.16 26.45
CA LYS A 77 -11.01 -5.10 27.56
C LYS A 77 -9.97 -4.94 28.69
N PRO A 78 -10.39 -4.84 29.98
CA PRO A 78 -9.47 -4.74 31.11
C PRO A 78 -8.76 -6.08 31.41
N GLY A 79 -7.49 -6.01 31.85
CA GLY A 79 -6.70 -7.17 32.33
C GLY A 79 -5.42 -7.47 31.54
N THR A 80 -4.69 -8.51 31.97
CA THR A 80 -3.43 -8.96 31.34
C THR A 80 -3.65 -9.94 30.18
N ALA A 81 -4.72 -10.75 30.24
CA ALA A 81 -5.07 -11.72 29.20
C ALA A 81 -5.36 -11.06 27.82
N PRO A 82 -6.07 -9.91 27.71
CA PRO A 82 -6.26 -9.21 26.45
C PRO A 82 -4.95 -8.76 25.76
N LYS A 83 -3.86 -8.53 26.51
CA LYS A 83 -2.55 -8.19 25.91
C LYS A 83 -1.95 -9.37 25.16
N ILE A 84 -2.07 -10.58 25.72
CA ILE A 84 -1.59 -11.82 25.10
C ILE A 84 -2.45 -12.16 23.88
N TYR A 85 -3.78 -12.11 24.01
CA TYR A 85 -4.68 -12.35 22.89
C TYR A 85 -4.52 -11.31 21.78
N ARG A 86 -4.19 -10.06 22.11
CA ARG A 86 -3.84 -9.04 21.11
C ARG A 86 -2.58 -9.44 20.33
N GLY A 87 -1.51 -9.83 21.01
CA GLY A 87 -0.27 -10.27 20.35
C GLY A 87 -0.51 -11.46 19.40
N ILE A 88 -1.24 -12.48 19.88
CA ILE A 88 -1.55 -13.67 19.09
C ILE A 88 -2.45 -13.33 17.89
N SER A 89 -3.52 -12.56 18.10
CA SER A 89 -4.45 -12.19 17.03
C SER A 89 -3.81 -11.30 15.97
N THR A 90 -3.00 -10.31 16.36
CA THR A 90 -2.22 -9.50 15.43
C THR A 90 -1.26 -10.37 14.62
N TYR A 91 -0.55 -11.31 15.25
CA TYR A 91 0.33 -12.23 14.54
C TYR A 91 -0.42 -13.12 13.53
N VAL A 92 -1.54 -13.72 13.95
CA VAL A 92 -2.39 -14.56 13.09
C VAL A 92 -2.92 -13.76 11.90
N ILE A 93 -3.28 -12.49 12.08
CA ILE A 93 -3.75 -11.65 10.96
C ILE A 93 -2.58 -11.28 10.04
N LEU A 94 -1.44 -10.86 10.59
CA LEU A 94 -0.28 -10.46 9.79
C LEU A 94 0.26 -11.60 8.92
N VAL A 95 0.37 -12.80 9.50
CA VAL A 95 0.85 -13.99 8.79
C VAL A 95 -0.27 -14.63 7.98
N GLY A 96 -1.46 -14.81 8.58
CA GLY A 96 -2.60 -15.46 7.93
C GLY A 96 -3.15 -14.69 6.74
N SER A 97 -3.15 -13.34 6.78
CA SER A 97 -3.59 -12.53 5.63
C SER A 97 -2.74 -12.76 4.39
N LYS A 98 -1.45 -13.10 4.53
CA LYS A 98 -0.58 -13.43 3.39
C LYS A 98 -1.03 -14.70 2.69
N PHE A 99 -1.43 -15.72 3.44
CA PHE A 99 -1.98 -16.96 2.87
C PHE A 99 -3.34 -16.72 2.22
N VAL A 100 -4.20 -15.90 2.84
CA VAL A 100 -5.48 -15.50 2.23
C VAL A 100 -5.25 -14.73 0.93
N MET A 101 -4.22 -13.88 0.87
CA MET A 101 -3.87 -13.16 -0.35
C MET A 101 -3.38 -14.09 -1.47
N LEU A 102 -2.49 -15.03 -1.15
CA LEU A 102 -2.06 -16.08 -2.10
C LEU A 102 -3.24 -16.88 -2.64
N GLU A 103 -4.12 -17.33 -1.76
CA GLU A 103 -5.31 -18.09 -2.15
C GLU A 103 -6.25 -17.25 -3.02
N ALA A 104 -6.45 -15.97 -2.69
CA ALA A 104 -7.28 -15.08 -3.49
C ALA A 104 -6.71 -14.87 -4.91
N ILE A 105 -5.39 -14.82 -5.06
CA ILE A 105 -4.73 -14.75 -6.37
C ILE A 105 -4.95 -16.05 -7.14
N ASN A 106 -4.72 -17.21 -6.51
CA ASN A 106 -4.92 -18.51 -7.14
C ASN A 106 -6.39 -18.70 -7.58
N ILE A 107 -7.36 -18.27 -6.77
CA ILE A 107 -8.79 -18.36 -7.12
C ILE A 107 -9.13 -17.45 -8.31
N LEU A 108 -8.62 -16.21 -8.33
CA LEU A 108 -9.02 -15.21 -9.33
C LEU A 108 -8.25 -15.31 -10.64
N PHE A 109 -6.98 -15.71 -10.58
CA PHE A 109 -6.08 -15.72 -11.73
C PHE A 109 -5.62 -17.13 -12.11
N GLY A 110 -5.72 -18.11 -11.22
CA GLY A 110 -5.24 -19.47 -11.45
C GLY A 110 -3.79 -19.45 -11.90
N ASP A 111 -3.50 -20.15 -12.99
CA ASP A 111 -2.16 -20.28 -13.54
C ASP A 111 -1.64 -19.00 -14.22
N LYS A 112 -2.45 -17.94 -14.33
CA LYS A 112 -2.06 -16.68 -14.99
C LYS A 112 -1.19 -15.77 -14.13
N VAL A 113 -1.19 -16.00 -12.82
CA VAL A 113 -0.31 -15.34 -11.85
C VAL A 113 0.23 -16.44 -10.95
N ASP A 114 1.45 -16.88 -11.23
CA ASP A 114 2.10 -17.94 -10.46
C ASP A 114 3.21 -17.36 -9.57
N PHE A 115 3.20 -17.79 -8.32
CA PHE A 115 4.30 -17.60 -7.39
C PHE A 115 4.91 -18.97 -7.14
N SER A 116 6.12 -19.18 -7.62
CA SER A 116 6.80 -20.47 -7.56
C SER A 116 8.02 -20.45 -6.63
N GLY A 117 8.77 -21.55 -6.56
CA GLY A 117 9.95 -21.66 -5.72
C GLY A 117 9.66 -22.07 -4.26
N PRO A 118 10.56 -21.74 -3.31
CA PRO A 118 10.53 -22.32 -1.97
C PRO A 118 9.21 -22.10 -1.23
N TRP A 119 8.79 -23.13 -0.47
CA TRP A 119 7.56 -23.11 0.32
C TRP A 119 6.31 -22.87 -0.53
N ASN A 120 6.24 -23.42 -1.75
CA ASN A 120 5.13 -23.26 -2.69
C ASN A 120 4.85 -21.78 -3.01
N GLY A 121 5.88 -21.01 -3.38
CA GLY A 121 5.70 -19.61 -3.76
C GLY A 121 5.60 -18.61 -2.61
N VAL A 122 5.51 -19.06 -1.37
CA VAL A 122 5.36 -18.18 -0.21
C VAL A 122 6.53 -17.20 -0.12
N VAL A 123 7.77 -17.65 -0.34
CA VAL A 123 8.93 -16.75 -0.29
C VAL A 123 8.85 -15.67 -1.36
N ALA A 124 8.45 -16.05 -2.58
CA ALA A 124 8.30 -15.12 -3.69
C ALA A 124 7.24 -14.06 -3.40
N PHE A 125 6.07 -14.53 -2.96
CA PHE A 125 4.96 -13.66 -2.59
C PHE A 125 5.31 -12.68 -1.47
N PHE A 126 5.99 -13.14 -0.40
CA PHE A 126 6.41 -12.25 0.67
C PHE A 126 7.40 -11.19 0.19
N ALA A 127 8.36 -11.56 -0.67
CA ALA A 127 9.30 -10.61 -1.25
C ALA A 127 8.58 -9.53 -2.08
N VAL A 128 7.64 -9.91 -2.95
CA VAL A 128 6.81 -8.98 -3.71
C VAL A 128 6.05 -8.04 -2.79
N VAL A 129 5.32 -8.57 -1.80
CA VAL A 129 4.53 -7.76 -0.87
C VAL A 129 5.41 -6.80 -0.08
N PHE A 130 6.57 -7.22 0.41
CA PHE A 130 7.47 -6.32 1.13
C PHE A 130 8.03 -5.22 0.23
N THR A 131 8.42 -5.55 -1.01
CA THR A 131 8.91 -4.56 -1.97
C THR A 131 7.82 -3.55 -2.35
N ILE A 132 6.56 -4.00 -2.52
CA ILE A 132 5.41 -3.11 -2.69
C ILE A 132 5.30 -2.15 -1.51
N LEU A 133 5.21 -2.66 -0.28
CA LEU A 133 5.03 -1.84 0.93
C LEU A 133 6.16 -0.81 1.11
N ILE A 134 7.41 -1.23 0.86
CA ILE A 134 8.57 -0.33 0.95
C ILE A 134 8.49 0.74 -0.14
N SER A 135 8.17 0.36 -1.38
CA SER A 135 8.06 1.28 -2.52
C SER A 135 6.96 2.30 -2.32
N GLU A 136 5.77 1.87 -1.88
CA GLU A 136 4.65 2.76 -1.55
C GLU A 136 5.03 3.76 -0.45
N VAL A 137 5.70 3.32 0.61
CA VAL A 137 6.14 4.20 1.70
C VAL A 137 7.16 5.23 1.19
N ILE A 138 8.09 4.83 0.32
CA ILE A 138 9.09 5.73 -0.25
C ILE A 138 8.40 6.78 -1.15
N VAL A 139 7.57 6.35 -2.09
CA VAL A 139 6.86 7.25 -3.02
C VAL A 139 5.92 8.18 -2.25
N GLY A 140 5.19 7.65 -1.27
CA GLY A 140 4.32 8.43 -0.39
C GLY A 140 5.10 9.49 0.40
N LYS A 141 6.27 9.14 0.96
CA LYS A 141 7.14 10.10 1.65
C LYS A 141 7.63 11.21 0.72
N ILE A 142 8.03 10.86 -0.50
CA ILE A 142 8.46 11.85 -1.50
C ILE A 142 7.30 12.79 -1.83
N TYR A 143 6.13 12.23 -2.13
CA TYR A 143 4.92 13.00 -2.45
C TYR A 143 4.55 13.99 -1.33
N PHE A 144 4.53 13.57 -0.07
CA PHE A 144 4.20 14.47 1.04
C PHE A 144 5.28 15.52 1.30
N LYS A 145 6.57 15.15 1.23
CA LYS A 145 7.67 16.12 1.41
C LYS A 145 7.67 17.23 0.36
N LEU A 146 7.26 16.92 -0.87
CA LEU A 146 7.14 17.93 -1.93
C LEU A 146 6.03 18.93 -1.62
N GLY A 147 4.88 18.48 -1.11
CA GLY A 147 3.79 19.36 -0.72
C GLY A 147 4.09 20.26 0.50
N GLU A 148 4.87 19.77 1.46
CA GLU A 148 5.26 20.55 2.65
C GLU A 148 6.24 21.69 2.32
N LYS A 149 7.20 21.45 1.42
CA LYS A 149 8.17 22.47 0.98
C LYS A 149 7.51 23.66 0.30
N GLU A 150 6.49 23.40 -0.52
CA GLU A 150 5.75 24.46 -1.20
C GLU A 150 5.00 25.37 -0.21
N GLN A 151 4.37 24.78 0.80
CA GLN A 151 3.66 25.53 1.84
C GLN A 151 4.60 26.36 2.72
N GLN A 152 5.78 25.83 3.05
CA GLN A 152 6.80 26.57 3.80
C GLN A 152 7.33 27.78 3.02
N ALA A 153 7.70 27.59 1.75
CA ALA A 153 8.18 28.67 0.90
C ALA A 153 7.15 29.79 0.72
N GLN A 154 5.87 29.45 0.60
CA GLN A 154 4.79 30.43 0.50
C GLN A 154 4.55 31.21 1.80
N ARG A 155 4.69 30.56 2.98
CA ARG A 155 4.57 31.23 4.28
C ARG A 155 5.70 32.23 4.51
N GLU A 156 6.94 31.83 4.22
CA GLU A 156 8.11 32.72 4.34
C GLU A 156 7.99 33.95 3.44
N LEU A 157 7.50 33.79 2.20
CA LEU A 157 7.22 34.91 1.30
C LEU A 157 6.11 35.84 1.83
N ALA A 158 5.05 35.28 2.43
CA ALA A 158 3.97 36.07 3.00
C ALA A 158 4.42 36.88 4.24
N GLU A 159 5.24 36.27 5.11
CA GLU A 159 5.82 36.94 6.28
C GLU A 159 6.79 38.07 5.88
N ASN A 160 7.64 37.83 4.88
CA ASN A 160 8.59 38.82 4.38
C ASN A 160 7.92 40.00 3.65
N ASN A 161 6.76 39.80 3.02
CA ASN A 161 5.99 40.87 2.39
C ASN A 161 5.11 41.66 3.40
N ALA A 162 4.96 41.16 4.62
CA ALA A 162 4.16 41.78 5.69
C ALA A 162 5.00 42.59 6.70
N SER A 163 6.33 42.52 6.62
CA SER A 163 7.28 43.38 7.36
C SER A 163 7.77 44.53 6.49
#